data_AF-A0A9D4KXI3-F1
#
_entry.id   AF-A0A9D4KXI3-F1
#
_cell.length_a   1.000
_cell.length_b   1.000
_cell.length_c   1.000
_cell.angle_alpha   90.00
_cell.angle_beta   90.00
_cell.angle_gamma   90.00
#
_symmetry.space_group_name_H-M   'P 1'
#
loop_
_entity.id
_entity.type
_entity.pdbx_description
1 polymer ?
#
loop_
_entity_poly.entity_id
_entity_poly.type
_entity_poly.pdbx_seq_one_letter_code
_entity_poly.pdbx_strand_id
1 'polypeptide(L)' 'MTTEEPGVVTMRKGVGCPEVKVTVAMDGDHILYQQSQIVEAKGLSRNRQVYLYKVVRPYLSDAYKDAACPFPET' A
#
# COMPACT_ATOMS: atom_id res chain seq x y z
N MET A 1 -17.45 -13.69 -22.50
CA MET A 1 -16.68 -12.44 -22.33
C MET A 1 -16.02 -12.49 -20.97
N THR A 2 -14.83 -13.04 -20.89
CA THR A 2 -13.97 -12.90 -19.71
C THR A 2 -13.27 -11.56 -19.87
N THR A 3 -13.57 -10.61 -18.99
CA THR A 3 -12.89 -9.33 -18.94
C THR A 3 -11.41 -9.58 -18.66
N GLU A 4 -10.56 -9.41 -19.66
CA GLU A 4 -9.10 -9.54 -19.59
C GLU A 4 -8.43 -8.38 -18.84
N GLU A 5 -9.20 -7.45 -18.28
CA GLU A 5 -8.66 -6.32 -17.55
C GLU A 5 -8.19 -6.74 -16.16
N PRO A 6 -6.90 -6.52 -15.83
CA PRO A 6 -6.39 -6.84 -14.52
C PRO A 6 -7.07 -5.98 -13.45
N GLY A 7 -7.58 -6.63 -12.40
CA GLY A 7 -8.14 -5.95 -11.24
C GLY A 7 -7.03 -5.36 -10.36
N VAL A 8 -7.29 -4.21 -9.74
CA VAL A 8 -6.37 -3.62 -8.75
C VAL A 8 -6.99 -3.71 -7.37
N VAL A 9 -6.29 -4.36 -6.44
CA VAL A 9 -6.70 -4.46 -5.03
C VAL A 9 -5.66 -3.80 -4.13
N THR A 10 -6.08 -3.31 -2.97
CA THR A 10 -5.17 -2.79 -1.94
C THR A 10 -5.12 -3.78 -0.79
N MET A 11 -3.92 -4.17 -0.36
CA MET A 11 -3.73 -5.21 0.66
C MET A 11 -2.66 -4.79 1.68
N ARG A 12 -2.77 -5.29 2.92
CA ARG A 12 -1.68 -5.28 3.91
C ARG A 12 -1.23 -6.70 4.17
N LYS A 13 0.08 -6.94 4.12
CA LYS A 13 0.69 -8.27 4.36
C LYS A 13 0.63 -8.72 5.83
N GLY A 14 0.38 -7.79 6.76
CA GLY A 14 0.28 -8.06 8.19
C GLY A 14 0.10 -6.77 9.00
N VAL A 15 -0.06 -6.91 10.32
CA VAL A 15 -0.08 -5.78 11.24
C VAL A 15 1.29 -5.07 11.19
N GLY A 16 1.30 -3.76 10.97
CA GLY A 16 2.52 -2.96 10.83
C GLY A 16 3.15 -2.96 9.43
N CYS A 17 2.62 -3.71 8.46
CA CYS A 17 3.06 -3.60 7.06
C CYS A 17 2.35 -2.44 6.33
N PRO A 18 2.99 -1.80 5.34
CA PRO A 18 2.33 -0.77 4.55
C PRO A 18 1.20 -1.36 3.70
N GLU A 19 0.25 -0.51 3.33
CA GLU A 19 -0.69 -0.85 2.26
C GLU A 19 0.07 -0.89 0.94
N VAL A 20 -0.17 -1.95 0.17
CA VAL A 20 0.38 -2.13 -1.17
C VAL A 20 -0.75 -2.29 -2.16
N LYS A 21 -0.59 -1.68 -3.33
CA LYS A 21 -1.42 -2.00 -4.49
C LYS A 21 -0.92 -3.31 -5.08
N VAL A 22 -1.83 -4.23 -5.31
CA VAL A 22 -1.57 -5.50 -5.96
C VAL A 22 -2.40 -5.53 -7.22
N THR A 23 -1.73 -5.74 -8.35
CA THR A 23 -2.41 -5.98 -9.62
C THR A 23 -2.69 -7.48 -9.70
N VAL A 24 -3.95 -7.83 -9.92
CA VAL A 24 -4.45 -9.19 -10.05
C VAL A 24 -4.83 -9.41 -11.50
N ALA A 25 -4.09 -10.27 -12.17
CA ALA A 25 -4.39 -10.71 -13.53
C ALA A 25 -4.77 -12.19 -13.50
N MET A 26 -5.60 -12.61 -14.45
CA MET A 26 -5.80 -14.03 -14.74
C MET A 26 -4.92 -14.41 -15.93
N ASP A 27 -4.15 -15.49 -15.75
CA ASP A 27 -3.41 -16.15 -16.83
C ASP A 27 -3.83 -17.62 -16.85
N GLY A 28 -4.71 -17.97 -17.78
CA GLY A 28 -5.41 -19.26 -17.77
C GLY A 28 -6.17 -19.51 -16.46
N ASP A 29 -5.88 -20.61 -15.77
CA ASP A 29 -6.46 -20.96 -14.47
C ASP A 29 -5.65 -20.42 -13.27
N HIS A 30 -4.62 -19.61 -13.51
CA HIS A 30 -3.75 -19.06 -12.46
C HIS A 30 -4.04 -17.59 -12.17
N ILE A 31 -4.13 -17.26 -10.88
CA ILE A 31 -4.18 -15.88 -10.40
C ILE A 31 -2.74 -15.39 -10.21
N LEU A 32 -2.34 -14.38 -10.97
CA LEU A 32 -1.04 -13.73 -10.84
C LEU A 32 -1.18 -12.50 -9.93
N TYR A 33 -0.40 -12.48 -8.85
CA TYR A 33 -0.27 -11.32 -7.96
C TYR A 33 1.03 -10.60 -8.23
N GLN A 34 0.95 -9.42 -8.85
CA GLN A 34 2.10 -8.53 -8.93
C GLN A 34 2.00 -7.52 -7.79
N GLN A 35 2.95 -7.57 -6.85
CA GLN A 35 3.07 -6.54 -5.82
C GLN A 35 3.56 -5.26 -6.49
N SER A 36 2.64 -4.33 -6.70
CA SER A 36 2.88 -3.23 -7.62
C SER A 36 3.62 -2.11 -6.92
N GLN A 37 3.07 -1.48 -5.87
CA GLN A 37 3.72 -0.34 -5.19
C GLN A 37 3.19 -0.13 -3.76
N ILE A 38 4.03 0.42 -2.88
CA ILE A 38 3.58 0.96 -1.59
C ILE A 38 2.63 2.12 -1.87
N VAL A 39 1.48 2.14 -1.18
CA VAL A 39 0.60 3.30 -1.21
C VAL A 39 1.28 4.42 -0.43
N GLU A 40 1.86 5.37 -1.17
CA GLU A 40 2.47 6.54 -0.56
C GLU A 40 1.40 7.35 0.18
N ALA A 41 1.76 7.84 1.37
CA ALA A 41 0.88 8.68 2.16
C ALA A 41 0.90 10.17 1.72
N LYS A 42 1.68 10.49 0.68
CA LYS A 42 1.75 11.81 0.07
C LYS A 42 0.40 12.17 -0.56
N GLY A 43 -0.13 13.34 -0.26
CA GLY A 43 -1.46 13.78 -0.70
C GLY A 43 -2.63 13.34 0.19
N LEU A 44 -2.38 12.59 1.27
CA LEU A 44 -3.39 12.36 2.32
C LEU A 44 -3.58 13.61 3.18
N SER A 45 -4.75 13.71 3.83
CA SER A 45 -5.04 14.81 4.75
C SER A 45 -4.01 14.88 5.89
N ARG A 46 -3.75 16.09 6.40
CA ARG A 46 -2.79 16.31 7.51
C ARG A 46 -3.04 15.42 8.72
N ASN A 47 -4.31 15.29 9.13
CA ASN A 47 -4.68 14.41 10.25
C ASN A 47 -4.31 12.94 9.97
N ARG A 48 -4.47 12.50 8.72
CA ARG A 48 -4.09 11.15 8.32
C ARG A 48 -2.57 10.98 8.30
N GLN A 49 -1.82 11.95 7.78
CA GLN A 49 -0.36 11.93 7.82
C GLN A 49 0.17 11.89 9.27
N VAL A 50 -0.38 12.71 10.17
CA VAL A 50 -0.01 12.72 11.60
C VAL A 50 -0.31 11.38 12.26
N TYR A 51 -1.47 10.78 11.98
CA TYR A 51 -1.82 9.45 12.50
C TYR A 51 -0.82 8.40 12.01
N LEU A 52 -0.53 8.38 10.70
CA LEU A 52 0.43 7.45 10.10
C LEU A 52 1.82 7.62 10.73
N TYR A 53 2.31 8.85 10.84
CA TYR A 53 3.62 9.15 11.41
C TYR A 53 3.73 8.79 12.91
N LYS A 54 2.72 9.13 13.73
CA LYS A 54 2.79 8.90 15.19
C LYS A 54 2.41 7.50 15.61
N VAL A 55 1.40 6.90 14.96
CA VAL A 55 0.79 5.65 15.40
C VAL A 55 1.28 4.48 14.58
N VAL A 56 1.43 4.62 13.26
CA VAL A 56 1.76 3.47 12.39
C VAL A 56 3.25 3.31 12.19
N ARG A 57 4.00 4.41 12.03
CA ARG A 57 5.45 4.43 11.74
C ARG A 57 6.32 3.59 12.69
N PRO A 58 6.07 3.51 14.01
CA PRO A 58 6.87 2.67 14.90
C PRO A 58 6.78 1.16 14.59
N TYR A 59 5.70 0.72 13.95
CA TYR A 59 5.44 -0.68 13.63
C TYR A 59 5.87 -1.07 12.21
N LEU A 60 6.32 -0.11 11.40
CA LEU A 60 6.84 -0.34 10.06
C LEU A 60 8.32 -0.70 10.11
N SER A 61 8.74 -1.56 9.18
CA SER A 61 10.17 -1.77 8.90
C SER A 61 10.81 -0.47 8.39
N ASP A 62 12.07 -0.21 8.77
CA ASP A 62 12.81 1.01 8.40
C ASP A 62 12.79 1.29 6.90
N ALA A 63 12.85 0.25 6.06
CA ALA A 63 12.80 0.35 4.61
C ALA A 63 11.52 1.00 4.06
N TYR A 64 10.45 1.07 4.85
CA TYR A 64 9.13 1.53 4.41
C TYR A 64 8.62 2.75 5.18
N LYS A 65 9.32 3.17 6.24
CA LYS A 65 8.82 4.22 7.14
C LYS A 65 8.60 5.54 6.40
N ASP A 66 9.54 5.95 5.57
CA ASP A 66 9.44 7.25 4.89
C ASP A 66 8.47 7.23 3.70
N ALA A 67 8.39 6.10 2.98
CA ALA A 67 7.48 5.95 1.85
C ALA A 67 6.01 5.84 2.30
N ALA A 68 5.73 5.06 3.36
CA ALA A 68 4.38 4.81 3.84
C ALA A 68 3.91 5.78 4.92
N CYS A 69 4.83 6.40 5.67
CA CYS A 69 4.55 7.29 6.80
C CYS A 69 5.55 8.47 6.82
N PRO A 70 5.53 9.34 5.80
CA PRO A 70 6.42 10.50 5.71
C PRO A 70 6.14 11.46 6.87
N PHE A 71 7.10 12.36 7.10
CA PHE A 71 6.91 13.47 8.04
C PHE A 71 5.70 14.31 7.58
N PRO A 72 4.77 14.69 8.49
CA PRO A 72 3.63 15.52 8.12
C PRO A 72 4.10 16.87 7.59
N GLU A 73 3.66 17.25 6.39
CA GLU A 73 3.99 18.57 5.84
C GLU A 73 3.34 19.67 6.70
N THR A 74 4.07 20.78 6.92
CA THR A 74 3.67 21.91 7.79
C THR A 74 2.52 22.71 7.22
#